data_AF-A0A942G1C1-F1
#
_entry.id   AF-A0A942G1C1-F1
#
_cell.length_a   1.000
_cell.length_b   1.000
_cell.length_c   1.000
_cell.angle_alpha   90.00
_cell.angle_beta   90.00
_cell.angle_gamma   90.00
#
_symmetry.space_group_name_H-M   'P 1'
#
loop_
_entity.id
_entity.type
_entity.pdbx_description
1 polymer ?
#
loop_
_entity_poly.entity_id
_entity_poly.type
_entity_poly.pdbx_seq_one_letter_code
_entity_poly.pdbx_strand_id
1 'polypeptide(L)'
;SFYIANAVNDQPAAGQGWLAWWDGYVATHTPAVLAVDPNTGHVVAYLVQRLCSANGASNASGVFCARAPENLSEGGSNLAGAPRFEIPGPVYYRVVARIDGPRNTTAFVQAIVSQ
;
A
#
# COMPACT_ATOMS: atom_id res chain seq x y z
N SER A 1 3.17 12.95 -4.21
CA SER A 1 2.35 12.06 -3.37
C SER A 1 3.24 11.09 -2.63
N PHE A 2 2.92 10.78 -1.37
CA PHE A 2 3.69 9.85 -0.52
C PHE A 2 3.45 8.37 -0.85
N TYR A 3 2.53 8.08 -1.79
CA TYR A 3 2.20 6.74 -2.24
C TYR A 3 2.02 6.73 -3.77
N ILE A 4 2.13 5.54 -4.36
CA ILE A 4 1.86 5.27 -5.78
C ILE A 4 0.69 4.29 -5.87
N ALA A 5 -0.22 4.51 -6.82
CA ALA A 5 -1.29 3.54 -7.08
C ALA A 5 -0.73 2.30 -7.78
N ASN A 6 -0.91 1.15 -7.14
CA ASN A 6 -0.57 -0.14 -7.71
C ASN A 6 -1.38 -1.25 -7.02
N ALA A 7 -2.35 -1.79 -7.76
CA ALA A 7 -3.23 -2.86 -7.29
C ALA A 7 -2.85 -4.25 -7.79
N VAL A 8 -2.00 -4.36 -8.82
CA VAL A 8 -1.94 -5.57 -9.67
C VAL A 8 -0.59 -6.29 -9.67
N ASN A 9 0.53 -5.70 -9.21
CA ASN A 9 1.85 -6.34 -9.35
C ASN A 9 2.88 -5.95 -8.25
N ASP A 10 2.58 -6.20 -6.97
CA ASP A 10 3.43 -5.69 -5.88
C ASP A 10 3.95 -6.72 -4.88
N GLN A 11 4.05 -7.95 -5.32
CA GLN A 11 4.95 -8.92 -4.71
C GLN A 11 5.79 -9.53 -5.83
N PRO A 12 6.92 -10.16 -5.50
CA PRO A 12 7.71 -10.85 -6.51
C PRO A 12 6.83 -11.84 -7.29
N ALA A 13 6.92 -11.81 -8.61
CA ALA A 13 6.24 -12.78 -9.46
C ALA A 13 6.68 -14.21 -9.10
N ALA A 14 5.92 -15.22 -9.53
CA ALA A 14 6.32 -16.61 -9.33
C ALA A 14 7.74 -16.85 -9.89
N GLY A 15 8.67 -17.27 -9.03
CA GLY A 15 10.09 -17.47 -9.38
C GLY A 15 10.98 -16.22 -9.31
N GLN A 16 10.42 -15.03 -9.04
CA GLN A 16 11.18 -13.82 -8.78
C GLN A 16 11.52 -13.71 -7.27
N GLY A 17 12.75 -13.36 -6.95
CA GLY A 17 13.16 -13.05 -5.56
C GLY A 17 12.79 -11.62 -5.16
N TRP A 18 12.65 -11.38 -3.85
CA TRP A 18 12.37 -10.05 -3.29
C TRP A 18 13.39 -8.98 -3.68
N LEU A 19 14.67 -9.34 -3.75
CA LEU A 19 15.73 -8.41 -4.14
C LEU A 19 15.55 -7.94 -5.60
N ALA A 20 15.37 -8.88 -6.53
CA ALA A 20 15.15 -8.57 -7.93
C ALA A 20 13.86 -7.76 -8.17
N TRP A 21 12.80 -8.04 -7.40
CA TRP A 21 11.58 -7.24 -7.42
C TRP A 21 11.84 -5.81 -6.91
N TRP A 22 12.53 -5.67 -5.78
CA TRP A 22 12.86 -4.37 -5.20
C TRP A 22 13.69 -3.52 -6.15
N ASP A 23 14.74 -4.09 -6.74
CA ASP A 23 15.63 -3.38 -7.67
C ASP A 23 14.88 -2.89 -8.91
N GLY A 24 13.98 -3.71 -9.47
CA GLY A 24 13.12 -3.31 -10.57
C GLY A 24 12.13 -2.20 -10.17
N TYR A 25 11.60 -2.27 -8.95
CA TYR A 25 10.67 -1.27 -8.45
C TYR A 25 11.35 0.09 -8.23
N VAL A 26 12.52 0.11 -7.58
CA VAL A 26 13.23 1.35 -7.29
C VAL A 26 13.83 2.03 -8.52
N ALA A 27 13.96 1.30 -9.64
CA ALA A 27 14.35 1.88 -10.92
C ALA A 27 13.30 2.88 -11.47
N THR A 28 12.04 2.76 -11.04
CA THR A 28 10.93 3.61 -11.49
C THR A 28 10.31 4.44 -10.36
N HIS A 29 10.67 4.15 -9.11
CA HIS A 29 10.09 4.80 -7.93
C HIS A 29 11.12 5.04 -6.84
N THR A 30 11.05 6.20 -6.17
CA THR A 30 11.99 6.54 -5.11
C THR A 30 11.47 6.03 -3.75
N PRO A 31 12.18 5.12 -3.06
CA PRO A 31 11.84 4.73 -1.70
C PRO A 31 12.12 5.84 -0.70
N ALA A 32 11.35 5.89 0.37
CA ALA A 32 11.70 6.66 1.55
C ALA A 32 12.79 5.91 2.32
N VAL A 33 13.90 6.58 2.61
CA VAL A 33 15.03 6.01 3.36
C VAL A 33 15.10 6.68 4.72
N LEU A 34 15.11 5.87 5.78
CA LEU A 34 15.27 6.35 7.15
C LEU A 34 16.75 6.59 7.47
N ALA A 35 17.01 7.41 8.49
CA ALA A 35 18.35 7.52 9.05
C ALA A 35 18.84 6.16 9.55
N VAL A 36 20.15 5.92 9.42
CA VAL A 36 20.79 4.71 9.94
C VAL A 36 20.59 4.63 11.45
N ASP A 37 20.22 3.46 11.96
CA ASP A 37 20.14 3.24 13.40
C ASP A 37 21.55 3.30 14.01
N PRO A 38 21.85 4.25 14.92
CA PRO A 38 23.19 4.42 15.47
C PRO A 38 23.62 3.29 16.40
N ASN A 39 22.68 2.50 16.94
CA ASN A 39 22.98 1.41 17.88
C ASN A 39 23.18 0.07 17.16
N THR A 40 22.42 -0.15 16.09
CA THR A 40 22.41 -1.44 15.38
C THR A 40 23.07 -1.39 14.01
N GLY A 41 23.21 -0.20 13.42
CA GLY A 41 23.73 -0.01 12.06
C GLY A 41 22.75 -0.43 10.96
N HIS A 42 21.49 -0.71 11.29
CA HIS A 42 20.48 -1.07 10.30
C HIS A 42 20.05 0.14 9.47
N VAL A 43 19.80 -0.10 8.19
CA VAL A 43 19.23 0.87 7.25
C VAL A 43 17.89 0.36 6.78
N VAL A 44 16.86 1.21 6.87
CA VAL A 44 15.50 0.87 6.45
C VAL A 44 15.09 1.77 5.31
N ALA A 45 14.71 1.17 4.19
CA ALA A 45 14.07 1.83 3.07
C ALA A 45 12.67 1.25 2.89
N TYR A 46 11.67 2.09 2.66
CA TYR A 46 10.30 1.63 2.48
C TYR A 46 9.57 2.36 1.36
N LEU A 47 8.55 1.68 0.84
CA LEU A 47 7.67 2.15 -0.21
C LEU A 47 6.23 1.99 0.26
N VAL A 48 5.40 2.98 -0.06
CA VAL A 48 3.96 2.93 0.23
C VAL A 48 3.21 2.86 -1.09
N GLN A 49 2.43 1.81 -1.24
CA GLN A 49 1.58 1.55 -2.39
C GLN A 49 0.14 1.69 -1.96
N ARG A 50 -0.62 2.48 -2.70
CA ARG A 50 -2.07 2.51 -2.54
C ARG A 50 -2.64 1.43 -3.46
N LEU A 51 -3.43 0.50 -2.93
CA LEU A 51 -3.93 -0.64 -3.70
C LEU A 51 -5.07 -0.22 -4.63
N CYS A 52 -4.72 0.57 -5.65
CA CYS A 52 -5.62 1.10 -6.67
C CYS A 52 -5.08 0.83 -8.07
N SER A 53 -5.99 0.74 -9.05
CA SER A 53 -5.67 0.55 -10.46
C SER A 53 -4.94 1.74 -11.07
N ALA A 54 -5.14 2.94 -10.53
CA ALA A 54 -4.56 4.18 -11.05
C ALA A 54 -4.43 5.26 -9.97
N ASN A 55 -3.55 6.24 -10.23
CA ASN A 55 -3.38 7.42 -9.38
C ASN A 55 -4.61 8.33 -9.47
N GLY A 56 -4.80 9.19 -8.47
CA GLY A 56 -5.93 10.12 -8.38
C GLY A 56 -6.85 9.81 -7.20
N ALA A 57 -7.96 10.55 -7.13
CA ALA A 57 -8.94 10.40 -6.07
C ALA A 57 -9.53 8.98 -6.07
N SER A 58 -9.81 8.45 -4.88
CA SER A 58 -10.32 7.08 -4.72
C SER A 58 -11.63 6.85 -5.46
N ASN A 59 -12.47 7.87 -5.52
CA ASN A 59 -13.78 7.89 -6.12
C ASN A 59 -13.79 8.47 -7.55
N ALA A 60 -12.62 8.74 -8.14
CA ALA A 60 -12.55 9.20 -9.52
C ALA A 60 -12.98 8.09 -10.48
N SER A 61 -13.62 8.47 -11.59
CA SER A 61 -13.98 7.52 -12.64
C SER A 61 -12.73 6.79 -13.17
N GLY A 62 -12.83 5.47 -13.31
CA GLY A 62 -11.72 4.62 -13.77
C GLY A 62 -10.68 4.26 -12.70
N VAL A 63 -10.81 4.75 -11.46
CA VAL A 63 -9.96 4.37 -10.33
C VAL A 63 -10.67 3.33 -9.47
N PHE A 64 -10.20 2.09 -9.51
CA PHE A 64 -10.70 0.99 -8.69
C PHE A 64 -9.70 0.68 -7.60
N CYS A 65 -10.14 0.53 -6.36
CA CYS A 65 -9.26 0.30 -5.22
C CYS A 65 -9.74 -0.88 -4.37
N ALA A 66 -8.79 -1.63 -3.82
CA ALA A 66 -9.07 -2.55 -2.73
C ALA A 66 -9.47 -1.75 -1.48
N ARG A 67 -10.62 -2.10 -0.90
CA ARG A 67 -11.20 -1.42 0.26
C ARG A 67 -11.70 -2.44 1.26
N ALA A 68 -11.72 -2.06 2.53
CA ALA A 68 -12.45 -2.83 3.53
C ALA A 68 -13.94 -2.82 3.18
N PRO A 69 -14.71 -3.84 3.62
CA PRO A 69 -16.15 -3.85 3.45
C PRO A 69 -16.77 -2.55 3.97
N GLU A 70 -17.76 -2.04 3.26
CA GLU A 70 -18.50 -0.87 3.69
C GLU A 70 -19.42 -1.21 4.87
N ASN A 71 -19.46 -0.34 5.87
CA ASN A 71 -20.46 -0.43 6.92
C ASN A 71 -21.77 0.09 6.32
N LEU A 72 -22.68 -0.82 6.00
CA LEU A 72 -24.04 -0.45 5.67
C LEU A 72 -24.67 0.20 6.91
N SER A 73 -25.02 1.47 6.81
CA SER A 73 -25.87 2.09 7.83
C SER A 73 -27.22 1.39 7.79
N GLU A 74 -27.61 0.71 8.87
CA GLU A 74 -28.96 0.17 9.03
C GLU A 74 -29.93 1.36 9.07
N GLY A 75 -30.56 1.64 7.92
CA GLY A 75 -31.49 2.74 7.78
C GLY A 75 -32.67 2.58 8.74
N GLY A 76 -32.89 3.56 9.62
CA GLY A 76 -34.08 3.63 10.45
C GLY A 76 -35.36 3.76 9.61
N SER A 77 -36.52 3.48 10.23
CA SER A 77 -37.85 3.44 9.59
C SER A 77 -38.26 4.70 8.83
N ASN A 78 -37.57 5.83 9.01
CA ASN A 78 -37.78 7.09 8.29
C ASN A 78 -37.04 7.19 6.93
N LEU A 79 -36.29 6.16 6.51
CA LEU A 79 -35.45 6.17 5.30
C LEU A 79 -35.97 5.27 4.17
N ALA A 80 -37.20 4.73 4.29
CA ALA A 80 -37.81 3.90 3.25
C ALA A 80 -37.96 4.69 1.93
N GLY A 81 -37.22 4.27 0.90
CA GLY A 81 -37.24 4.89 -0.43
C GLY A 81 -36.20 6.02 -0.65
N ALA A 82 -35.42 6.39 0.37
CA ALA A 82 -34.33 7.35 0.20
C ALA A 82 -33.08 6.67 -0.41
N PRO A 83 -32.30 7.36 -1.27
CA PRO A 83 -31.01 6.85 -1.71
C PRO A 83 -30.11 6.66 -0.49
N ARG A 84 -29.63 5.43 -0.31
CA ARG A 84 -28.69 5.08 0.74
C ARG A 84 -27.35 5.75 0.46
N PHE A 85 -26.89 6.57 1.40
CA PHE A 85 -25.57 7.17 1.32
C PHE A 85 -24.54 6.10 1.70
N GLU A 86 -23.85 5.60 0.69
CA GLU A 86 -22.75 4.64 0.85
C GLU A 86 -21.49 5.44 1.21
N ILE A 87 -21.03 5.33 2.45
CA ILE A 87 -19.72 5.84 2.83
C ILE A 87 -18.72 4.81 2.34
N PRO A 88 -17.86 5.14 1.36
CA PRO A 88 -16.94 4.14 0.84
C PRO A 88 -15.98 3.71 1.96
N GLY A 89 -15.79 2.40 2.10
CA GLY A 89 -14.86 1.83 3.07
C GLY A 89 -13.42 2.33 2.87
N PRO A 90 -12.58 2.27 3.92
CA PRO A 90 -11.20 2.73 3.87
C PRO A 90 -10.38 1.97 2.81
N VAL A 91 -9.51 2.69 2.11
CA VAL A 91 -8.66 2.13 1.05
C VAL A 91 -7.46 1.42 1.69
N TYR A 92 -7.12 0.24 1.17
CA TYR A 92 -5.93 -0.47 1.61
C TYR A 92 -4.65 0.12 1.01
N TYR A 93 -3.61 0.15 1.84
CA TYR A 93 -2.25 0.47 1.46
C TYR A 93 -1.35 -0.71 1.80
N ARG A 94 -0.31 -0.90 0.99
CA ARG A 94 0.76 -1.85 1.22
C ARG A 94 2.04 -1.09 1.48
N VAL A 95 2.73 -1.45 2.55
CA VAL A 95 4.07 -0.95 2.86
C VAL A 95 5.04 -2.10 2.69
N VAL A 96 6.03 -1.92 1.81
CA VAL A 96 7.14 -2.86 1.65
C VAL A 96 8.39 -2.18 2.19
N ALA A 97 9.03 -2.80 3.17
CA ALA A 97 10.27 -2.34 3.77
C ALA A 97 11.40 -3.30 3.47
N ARG A 98 12.52 -2.75 2.98
CA ARG A 98 13.82 -3.39 2.88
C ARG A 98 14.66 -2.96 4.07
N ILE A 99 15.23 -3.94 4.77
CA ILE A 99 16.09 -3.74 5.93
C ILE A 99 17.45 -4.32 5.59
N ASP A 100 18.45 -3.46 5.45
CA ASP A 100 19.83 -3.85 5.25
C ASP A 100 20.59 -3.78 6.59
N GLY A 101 21.25 -4.87 6.92
CA GLY A 101 22.06 -4.99 8.14
C GLY A 101 23.55 -4.77 7.86
N PRO A 102 24.34 -4.44 8.91
CA PRO A 102 25.75 -4.11 8.79
C PRO A 102 26.64 -5.29 8.33
N ARG A 103 26.10 -6.52 8.28
CA ARG A 103 26.80 -7.74 7.87
C ARG A 103 26.33 -8.28 6.52
N ASN A 104 25.89 -7.38 5.63
CA ASN A 104 25.40 -7.72 4.29
C ASN A 104 24.20 -8.71 4.33
N THR A 105 23.32 -8.50 5.30
CA THR A 105 22.06 -9.25 5.43
C THR A 105 20.92 -8.34 4.99
N THR A 106 20.03 -8.84 4.13
CA THR A 106 18.85 -8.10 3.71
C THR A 106 17.59 -8.87 4.12
N ALA A 107 16.65 -8.17 4.75
CA ALA A 107 15.32 -8.69 5.05
C ALA A 107 14.25 -7.81 4.40
N PHE A 108 13.12 -8.44 4.03
CA PHE A 108 11.96 -7.75 3.50
C PHE A 108 10.77 -8.00 4.42
N VAL A 109 10.04 -6.94 4.75
CA VAL A 109 8.79 -7.00 5.51
C VAL A 109 7.71 -6.32 4.69
N GLN A 110 6.53 -6.94 4.67
CA GLN A 110 5.35 -6.34 4.07
C GLN A 110 4.22 -6.24 5.10
N ALA A 111 3.56 -5.09 5.11
CA ALA A 111 2.33 -4.87 5.87
C ALA A 111 1.23 -4.33 4.96
N ILE A 112 -0.02 -4.71 5.25
CA ILE A 112 -1.21 -4.11 4.64
C ILE A 112 -1.95 -3.36 5.75
N VAL A 113 -2.30 -2.11 5.49
CA VAL A 113 -2.97 -1.22 6.44
C VAL A 113 -4.19 -0.57 5.78
N SER A 114 -5.22 -0.29 6.56
CA SER A 114 -6.39 0.50 6.15
C SER A 114 -6.61 1.62 7.17
N GLN A 115 -6.95 2.80 6.68
CA GLN A 115 -7.32 3.96 7.50
C GLN A 115 -8.62 4.56 6.99
#